data_AF-A0A845YGB6-F1
#
_entry.id   AF-A0A845YGB6-F1
#
_cell.length_a   1.000
_cell.length_b   1.000
_cell.length_c   1.000
_cell.angle_alpha   90.00
_cell.angle_beta   90.00
_cell.angle_gamma   90.00
#
_symmetry.space_group_name_H-M   'P 1'
#
loop_
_entity.id
_entity.type
_entity.pdbx_description
1 polymer ?
#
loop_
_entity_poly.entity_id
_entity_poly.type
_entity_poly.pdbx_seq_one_letter_code
_entity_poly.pdbx_strand_id
1 'polypeptide(L)'
;MALVGIWLLLCVIVATLKDKCQLLRTKTTKKPTMGVKYNSYEMATRKPRVTVYIEPECKKHLKEWATEEKRTLNNLITVILEEAVERKLQSEKGTDHNKEPQETV
;
A
#
# COMPACT_ATOMS: atom_id res chain seq x y z
N MET A 1 31.65 1.03 -33.75
CA MET A 1 32.13 1.95 -32.69
C MET A 1 31.02 2.87 -32.12
N ALA A 2 30.11 3.42 -32.92
CA ALA A 2 29.06 4.35 -32.42
C ALA A 2 27.99 3.74 -31.49
N LEU A 3 27.66 2.45 -31.65
CA LEU A 3 26.62 1.77 -30.86
C LEU A 3 27.03 1.53 -29.40
N VAL A 4 28.32 1.37 -29.12
CA VAL A 4 28.83 1.15 -27.76
C VAL A 4 28.73 2.43 -26.91
N GLY A 5 28.90 3.59 -27.54
CA GLY A 5 28.76 4.89 -26.89
C GLY A 5 27.32 5.20 -26.46
N ILE A 6 26.35 4.85 -27.30
CA ILE A 6 24.92 5.02 -26.99
C ILE A 6 24.49 4.10 -25.84
N TRP A 7 25.02 2.87 -25.82
CA TRP A 7 24.73 1.91 -24.74
C TRP A 7 25.34 2.36 -23.40
N LEU A 8 26.56 2.90 -23.39
CA LEU A 8 27.16 3.48 -22.20
C LEU A 8 26.40 4.72 -21.70
N LEU A 9 25.90 5.56 -22.61
CA LEU A 9 25.11 6.74 -22.25
C LEU A 9 23.78 6.35 -21.58
N LEU A 10 23.10 5.33 -22.11
CA LEU A 10 21.87 4.80 -21.50
C LEU A 10 22.13 4.18 -20.11
N CYS A 11 23.25 3.47 -19.94
CA CYS A 11 23.62 2.93 -18.62
C CYS A 11 23.87 4.03 -17.58
N VAL A 12 24.50 5.15 -17.95
CA VAL A 12 24.73 6.29 -17.05
C VAL A 12 23.40 6.96 -16.68
N ILE A 13 22.46 7.09 -17.61
CA ILE A 13 21.12 7.65 -17.35
C ILE A 13 20.32 6.75 -16.39
N VAL A 14 20.33 5.43 -16.59
CA VAL A 14 19.63 4.49 -15.70
C VAL A 14 20.25 4.45 -14.30
N ALA A 15 21.59 4.53 -14.20
CA ALA A 15 22.28 4.60 -12.90
C ALA A 15 21.90 5.88 -12.12
N THR A 16 21.89 7.05 -12.78
CA THR A 16 21.56 8.33 -12.12
C THR A 16 20.09 8.44 -11.68
N LEU A 17 19.16 7.72 -12.31
CA LEU A 17 17.77 7.65 -11.88
C LEU A 17 17.57 6.77 -10.63
N LYS A 18 18.41 5.74 -10.44
CA LYS A 18 18.29 4.82 -9.31
C LYS A 18 18.74 5.44 -7.99
N ASP A 19 19.70 6.35 -8.03
CA ASP A 19 20.23 7.00 -6.82
C ASP A 19 19.28 8.05 -6.22
N LYS A 20 18.36 8.63 -7.01
CA LYS A 20 17.39 9.64 -6.52
C LYS A 20 16.16 9.06 -5.83
N CYS A 21 15.88 7.76 -5.96
CA CYS A 21 14.72 7.12 -5.30
C CYS A 21 14.96 6.74 -3.84
N GLN A 22 16.20 6.76 -3.35
CA GLN A 22 16.51 6.33 -1.98
C GLN A 22 16.35 7.45 -0.93
N LEU A 23 16.16 8.72 -1.34
CA LEU A 23 16.12 9.85 -0.41
C LEU A 23 14.75 10.11 0.24
N LEU A 24 13.67 9.43 -0.21
CA LEU A 24 12.34 9.55 0.41
C LEU A 24 12.09 8.50 1.50
N ARG A 25 13.13 7.74 1.91
CA ARG A 25 13.02 6.68 2.91
C ARG A 25 13.42 7.08 4.34
N THR A 26 13.44 8.37 4.66
CA THR A 26 13.69 8.81 6.05
C THR A 26 12.65 9.81 6.52
N LYS A 27 12.15 9.55 7.73
CA LYS A 27 11.32 10.42 8.60
C LYS A 27 9.79 10.27 8.46
N THR A 28 9.28 9.09 8.77
CA THR A 28 8.04 9.02 9.56
C THR A 28 8.40 9.08 11.04
N THR A 29 8.18 10.25 11.62
CA THR A 29 8.13 10.45 13.06
C THR A 29 7.01 9.59 13.62
N LYS A 30 7.36 8.60 14.44
CA LYS A 30 6.38 7.80 15.19
C LYS A 30 5.62 8.75 16.12
N LYS A 31 4.36 9.03 15.79
CA LYS A 31 3.41 9.61 16.75
C LYS A 31 3.25 8.59 17.90
N PRO A 32 3.29 9.00 19.18
CA PRO A 32 2.98 8.09 20.27
C PRO A 32 1.49 7.75 20.19
N THR A 33 1.17 6.60 19.60
CA THR A 33 -0.15 6.00 19.71
C THR A 33 -0.37 5.57 21.15
N MET A 34 -1.50 6.02 21.71
CA MET A 34 -1.94 5.67 23.05
C MET A 34 -1.91 4.16 23.28
N GLY A 35 -1.45 3.78 24.46
CA GLY A 35 -1.09 2.42 24.84
C GLY A 35 -2.22 1.42 24.65
N VAL A 36 -2.07 0.57 23.65
CA VAL A 36 -2.68 -0.76 23.65
C VAL A 36 -1.78 -1.64 24.54
N LYS A 37 -2.29 -2.09 25.69
CA LYS A 37 -1.61 -3.04 26.57
C LYS A 37 -1.46 -4.38 25.82
N TYR A 38 -0.28 -4.65 25.28
CA TYR A 38 0.02 -5.95 24.66
C TYR A 38 0.52 -6.93 25.73
N ASN A 39 -0.29 -7.96 26.01
CA ASN A 39 0.13 -9.08 26.85
C ASN A 39 1.28 -9.82 26.16
N SER A 40 2.43 -9.82 26.82
CA SER A 40 3.72 -10.27 26.31
C SER A 40 3.94 -11.78 26.55
N TYR A 41 3.17 -12.63 25.88
CA TYR A 41 3.54 -14.05 25.73
C TYR A 41 3.32 -14.54 24.29
N GLU A 42 4.20 -15.41 23.84
CA GLU A 42 5.13 -15.15 22.74
C GLU A 42 5.02 -16.26 21.68
N MET A 43 5.29 -15.92 20.41
CA MET A 43 5.35 -16.80 19.22
C MET A 43 4.05 -17.34 18.58
N ALA A 44 2.92 -16.65 18.73
CA ALA A 44 1.80 -16.78 17.78
C ALA A 44 1.61 -15.41 17.10
N THR A 45 1.38 -15.37 15.79
CA THR A 45 1.08 -14.12 15.07
C THR A 45 -0.12 -13.45 15.73
N ARG A 46 0.11 -12.47 16.63
CA ARG A 46 -0.90 -11.77 17.45
C ARG A 46 -1.76 -10.81 16.62
N LYS A 47 -1.97 -11.11 15.34
CA LYS A 47 -2.89 -10.34 14.50
C LYS A 47 -4.31 -10.79 14.86
N PRO A 48 -5.22 -9.86 15.22
CA PRO A 48 -6.60 -10.22 15.49
C PRO A 48 -7.21 -10.86 14.24
N ARG A 49 -7.88 -12.00 14.41
CA ARG A 49 -8.53 -12.72 13.31
C ARG A 49 -9.92 -12.16 13.10
N VAL A 50 -10.18 -11.63 11.91
CA VAL A 50 -11.52 -11.21 11.47
C VAL A 50 -12.00 -12.21 10.42
N THR A 51 -13.24 -12.69 10.57
CA THR A 51 -13.90 -13.54 9.57
C THR A 51 -15.07 -12.76 8.98
N VAL A 52 -15.14 -12.68 7.65
CA VAL A 52 -16.14 -11.91 6.92
C VAL A 52 -16.80 -12.82 5.89
N TYR A 53 -18.11 -12.68 5.73
CA TYR A 53 -18.87 -13.34 4.68
C TYR A 53 -18.98 -12.39 3.49
N ILE A 54 -18.65 -12.89 2.31
CA ILE A 54 -18.73 -12.13 1.05
C ILE A 54 -19.46 -12.98 0.01
N GLU A 55 -20.04 -12.30 -0.96
CA GLU A 55 -20.68 -12.95 -2.10
C GLU A 55 -19.67 -13.80 -2.90
N PRO A 56 -20.07 -14.96 -3.43
CA PRO A 56 -19.16 -15.84 -4.19
C PRO A 56 -18.53 -15.14 -5.40
N GLU A 57 -19.28 -14.27 -6.08
CA GLU A 57 -18.76 -13.51 -7.22
C GLU A 57 -17.64 -12.55 -6.80
N CYS A 58 -17.79 -11.85 -5.67
CA CYS A 58 -16.73 -10.99 -5.14
C CYS A 58 -15.47 -11.79 -4.79
N LYS A 59 -15.63 -12.98 -4.22
CA LYS A 59 -14.49 -13.87 -3.91
C LYS A 59 -13.73 -14.29 -5.17
N LYS A 60 -14.45 -14.55 -6.27
CA LYS A 60 -13.86 -14.91 -7.56
C LYS A 60 -13.01 -13.77 -8.11
N HIS A 61 -13.57 -12.56 -8.18
CA HIS A 61 -12.87 -11.37 -8.64
C HIS A 61 -11.63 -11.06 -7.78
N LEU A 62 -11.73 -11.15 -6.45
CA LEU A 62 -10.59 -10.94 -5.57
C LEU A 62 -9.48 -11.99 -5.79
N LYS A 63 -9.83 -13.23 -6.15
CA LYS A 63 -8.86 -14.28 -6.43
C LYS A 63 -8.15 -14.04 -7.77
N GLU A 64 -8.88 -13.61 -8.79
CA GLU A 64 -8.32 -13.23 -10.09
C GLU A 64 -7.35 -12.06 -9.93
N TRP A 65 -7.78 -11.00 -9.24
CA TRP A 65 -6.93 -9.84 -8.94
C TRP A 65 -5.66 -10.20 -8.15
N ALA A 66 -5.78 -11.09 -7.16
CA ALA A 66 -4.60 -11.59 -6.42
C ALA A 66 -3.61 -12.32 -7.33
N THR A 67 -4.11 -13.07 -8.32
CA THR A 67 -3.31 -13.82 -9.29
C THR A 67 -2.57 -12.88 -10.24
N GLU A 68 -3.25 -11.84 -10.74
CA GLU A 68 -2.67 -10.81 -11.60
C GLU A 68 -1.48 -10.09 -10.93
N GLU A 69 -1.63 -9.78 -9.64
CA GLU A 69 -0.59 -9.11 -8.85
C GLU A 69 0.44 -10.06 -8.22
N LYS A 70 0.35 -11.37 -8.51
CA LYS A 70 1.24 -12.41 -7.95
C LYS A 70 1.33 -12.37 -6.42
N ARG A 71 0.21 -12.08 -5.75
CA ARG A 71 0.09 -12.01 -4.29
C ARG A 71 -0.94 -13.01 -3.76
N THR A 72 -0.84 -13.37 -2.47
CA THR A 72 -1.87 -14.19 -1.85
C THR A 72 -3.14 -13.37 -1.63
N LEU A 73 -4.31 -14.02 -1.70
CA LEU A 73 -5.61 -13.39 -1.47
C LEU A 73 -5.66 -12.66 -0.11
N ASN A 74 -5.08 -13.26 0.93
CA ASN A 74 -5.02 -12.65 2.26
C ASN A 74 -4.17 -11.37 2.28
N ASN A 75 -3.06 -11.35 1.53
CA ASN A 75 -2.21 -10.16 1.44
C ASN A 75 -2.91 -9.03 0.66
N LEU A 76 -3.56 -9.36 -0.46
CA LEU A 76 -4.40 -8.43 -1.22
C LEU A 76 -5.44 -7.74 -0.31
N ILE A 77 -6.21 -8.55 0.44
CA ILE A 77 -7.25 -8.04 1.34
C ILE A 77 -6.64 -7.17 2.44
N THR A 78 -5.48 -7.55 2.98
CA THR A 78 -4.78 -6.75 4.00
C THR A 78 -4.45 -5.36 3.46
N VAL A 79 -3.87 -5.26 2.26
CA VAL A 79 -3.51 -3.98 1.63
C VAL A 79 -4.75 -3.12 1.37
N ILE A 80 -5.82 -3.71 0.80
CA ILE A 80 -7.07 -2.97 0.54
C ILE A 80 -7.67 -2.41 1.82
N LEU A 81 -7.68 -3.21 2.90
CA LEU A 81 -8.20 -2.78 4.20
C LEU A 81 -7.35 -1.67 4.81
N GLU A 82 -6.02 -1.77 4.74
CA GLU A 82 -5.11 -0.71 5.20
C GLU A 82 -5.36 0.60 4.46
N GLU A 83 -5.49 0.56 3.13
CA GLU A 83 -5.80 1.72 2.30
C GLU A 83 -7.20 2.30 2.58
N ALA A 84 -8.20 1.46 2.82
CA ALA A 84 -9.56 1.91 3.14
C ALA A 84 -9.60 2.62 4.50
N VAL A 85 -8.90 2.08 5.50
CA VAL A 85 -8.78 2.69 6.84
C VAL A 85 -8.02 4.01 6.77
N GLU A 86 -6.89 4.05 6.05
CA GLU A 86 -6.11 5.27 5.88
C GLU A 86 -6.93 6.37 5.19
N ARG A 87 -7.63 6.05 4.10
CA ARG A 87 -8.56 6.98 3.43
C ARG A 87 -9.65 7.49 4.37
N LYS A 88 -10.23 6.61 5.20
CA LYS A 88 -11.25 7.02 6.17
C LYS A 88 -10.68 7.95 7.24
N LEU A 89 -9.52 7.62 7.80
CA LEU A 89 -8.84 8.45 8.79
C LEU A 89 -8.43 9.83 8.24
N GLN A 90 -8.06 9.90 6.96
CA GLN A 90 -7.77 11.16 6.28
C GLN A 90 -9.04 11.99 6.10
N SER A 91 -10.17 11.37 5.73
CA SER A 91 -11.46 12.06 5.61
C SER A 91 -11.95 12.65 6.95
N GLU A 92 -11.65 11.99 8.07
CA GLU A 92 -12.03 12.45 9.41
C GLU A 92 -11.12 13.56 9.95
N LYS A 93 -9.85 13.57 9.53
CA LYS A 93 -8.91 14.66 9.87
C LYS A 93 -9.04 15.87 8.96
N GLY A 94 -9.75 15.71 7.83
CA GLY A 94 -9.95 16.70 6.78
C GLY A 94 -11.31 17.39 6.79
N THR A 95 -11.99 17.49 7.95
CA THR A 95 -13.00 18.55 8.12
C THR A 95 -12.31 19.91 8.21
N ASP A 96 -11.68 20.33 7.11
CA ASP A 96 -11.77 21.68 6.60
C ASP A 96 -11.47 21.65 5.08
N HIS A 97 -12.54 21.81 4.27
CA HIS A 97 -12.58 22.10 2.81
C HIS A 97 -12.17 20.91 1.88
N ASN A 98 -12.83 20.52 0.78
CA ASN A 98 -13.86 21.10 -0.10
C ASN A 98 -14.38 19.99 -1.06
N LYS A 99 -15.70 19.94 -1.21
CA LYS A 99 -16.59 19.44 -2.28
C LYS A 99 -16.08 18.48 -3.38
N GLU A 100 -16.78 17.34 -3.42
CA GLU A 100 -17.39 16.68 -4.58
C GLU A 100 -17.58 17.56 -5.83
N PRO A 101 -17.28 17.02 -7.02
CA PRO A 101 -18.29 16.99 -8.07
C PRO A 101 -18.59 15.56 -8.51
N GLN A 102 -19.83 15.13 -8.32
CA GLN A 102 -20.46 14.11 -9.13
C GLN A 102 -20.75 14.74 -10.50
N GLU A 103 -20.10 14.28 -11.56
CA GLU A 103 -20.57 14.50 -12.92
C GLU A 103 -21.48 13.34 -13.33
N THR A 104 -22.77 13.66 -13.40
CA THR A 104 -23.80 12.93 -14.14
C THR A 104 -23.70 13.28 -15.63
N VAL A 105 -23.66 12.26 -16.51
CA VAL A 105 -24.31 12.28 -17.84
C VAL A 105 -24.84 10.89 -18.14
#